data_AF-A0A929GHY7-F1
#
_entry.id   AF-A0A929GHY7-F1
#
_cell.length_a   1.000
_cell.length_b   1.000
_cell.length_c   1.000
_cell.angle_alpha   90.00
_cell.angle_beta   90.00
_cell.angle_gamma   90.00
#
_symmetry.space_group_name_H-M   'P 1'
#
loop_
_entity.id
_entity.type
_entity.pdbx_description
1 polymer ?
#
loop_
_entity_poly.entity_id
_entity_poly.type
_entity_poly.pdbx_seq_one_letter_code
_entity_poly.pdbx_strand_id
1 'polypeptide(L)'
;DGTKYGVDDLAYWEENVTRGVDMEPDYLFEDSDGGKKLINLGVQNVCFFGPTGIPVLPPPNYVVQFNSWMINVEGRIDGFTLLDVDNEVHPNPMFGHEAQVYKRINDVIEDPSSDYEIIGKNIPIDFKFTTGTFIAVPPTGKPIGDRLGGFTETSSDFGNILEE
;
A
#
# COMPACT_ATOMS: atom_id res chain seq x y z
N ASP A 1 -24.87 -36.69 -4.26
CA ASP A 1 -23.79 -37.42 -4.95
C ASP A 1 -23.00 -36.42 -5.79
N GLY A 2 -22.13 -35.67 -5.11
CA GLY A 2 -21.30 -34.63 -5.74
C GLY A 2 -20.31 -35.24 -6.72
N THR A 3 -20.02 -34.51 -7.79
CA THR A 3 -19.16 -34.86 -8.91
C THR A 3 -17.77 -35.32 -8.42
N LYS A 4 -17.56 -36.64 -8.37
CA LYS A 4 -16.23 -37.24 -8.28
C LYS A 4 -15.65 -37.28 -9.69
N TYR A 5 -14.76 -36.34 -10.01
CA TYR A 5 -13.92 -36.46 -11.20
C TYR A 5 -12.90 -37.60 -10.99
N GLY A 6 -12.62 -38.38 -12.03
CA GLY A 6 -11.57 -39.39 -11.99
C GLY A 6 -10.20 -38.73 -11.84
N VAL A 7 -9.24 -39.43 -11.22
CA VAL A 7 -7.87 -38.91 -11.01
C VAL A 7 -7.17 -38.57 -12.34
N ASP A 8 -7.58 -39.22 -13.42
CA ASP A 8 -7.11 -38.99 -14.79
C ASP A 8 -7.94 -37.94 -15.57
N ASP A 9 -9.08 -37.52 -15.00
CA ASP A 9 -9.98 -36.47 -15.52
C ASP A 9 -9.67 -35.10 -14.87
N LEU A 10 -8.44 -34.89 -14.39
CA LEU A 10 -7.89 -33.54 -14.22
C LEU A 10 -7.72 -32.93 -15.60
N ALA A 11 -8.87 -32.68 -16.25
CA ALA A 11 -9.00 -31.92 -17.47
C ALA A 11 -8.19 -30.65 -17.27
N TYR A 12 -7.34 -30.35 -18.24
CA TYR A 12 -6.71 -29.04 -18.39
C TYR A 12 -7.80 -27.98 -18.24
N TRP A 13 -7.87 -27.40 -17.05
CA TRP A 13 -8.82 -26.37 -16.73
C TRP A 13 -8.17 -25.06 -17.17
N GLU A 14 -8.45 -24.68 -18.42
CA GLU A 14 -8.03 -23.41 -19.01
C GLU A 14 -9.14 -22.37 -18.76
N GLU A 15 -9.08 -21.71 -17.61
CA GLU A 15 -10.00 -20.61 -17.27
C GLU A 15 -9.32 -19.24 -17.45
N ASN A 16 -10.11 -18.25 -17.89
CA ASN A 16 -9.68 -16.86 -17.94
C ASN A 16 -10.07 -16.15 -16.64
N VAL A 17 -9.24 -16.32 -15.61
CA VAL A 17 -9.47 -15.69 -14.31
C VAL A 17 -9.25 -14.18 -14.43
N THR A 18 -10.30 -13.38 -14.24
CA THR A 18 -10.17 -11.92 -14.08
C THR A 18 -9.97 -11.60 -12.61
N ARG A 19 -8.74 -11.24 -12.25
CA ARG A 19 -8.33 -10.98 -10.86
C ARG A 19 -8.49 -9.50 -10.52
N GLY A 20 -9.44 -9.20 -9.64
CA GLY A 20 -9.50 -7.91 -8.96
C GLY A 20 -8.57 -7.91 -7.74
N VAL A 21 -7.74 -6.87 -7.60
CA VAL A 21 -6.96 -6.63 -6.39
C VAL A 21 -7.55 -5.44 -5.68
N ASP A 22 -8.08 -5.68 -4.49
CA ASP A 22 -8.52 -4.63 -3.58
C ASP A 22 -7.60 -4.59 -2.35
N MET A 23 -7.10 -3.40 -2.05
CA MET A 23 -6.18 -3.13 -0.94
C MET A 23 -6.87 -2.17 0.02
N GLU A 24 -7.20 -2.66 1.21
CA GLU A 24 -7.61 -1.81 2.34
C GLU A 24 -6.37 -1.50 3.19
N PRO A 25 -6.17 -0.26 3.67
CA PRO A 25 -7.03 0.95 3.56
C PRO A 25 -6.73 1.92 2.39
N ASP A 26 -7.61 2.92 2.16
CA ASP A 26 -7.33 4.11 1.32
C ASP A 26 -6.30 5.02 2.03
N TYR A 27 -5.03 4.75 1.78
CA TYR A 27 -3.85 5.29 2.47
C TYR A 27 -3.66 6.82 2.42
N LEU A 28 -4.48 7.57 1.65
CA LEU A 28 -4.20 8.98 1.35
C LEU A 28 -5.04 10.00 2.13
N PHE A 29 -6.26 9.68 2.60
CA PHE A 29 -7.20 10.74 3.00
C PHE A 29 -8.12 10.49 4.20
N GLU A 30 -8.06 9.34 4.87
CA GLU A 30 -9.09 9.02 5.87
C GLU A 30 -8.51 8.48 7.19
N ASP A 31 -8.74 9.19 8.30
CA ASP A 31 -8.28 8.79 9.63
C ASP A 31 -9.21 7.74 10.29
N SER A 32 -10.41 7.55 9.73
CA SER A 32 -11.39 6.58 10.22
C SER A 32 -12.47 6.24 9.18
N ASP A 33 -12.70 4.95 8.95
CA ASP A 33 -13.89 4.44 8.24
C ASP A 33 -14.78 3.64 9.22
N GLY A 34 -16.04 4.06 9.38
CA GLY A 34 -17.03 3.32 10.18
C GLY A 34 -16.65 3.04 11.64
N GLY A 35 -15.75 3.83 12.23
CA GLY A 35 -15.25 3.63 13.61
C GLY A 35 -14.06 2.67 13.73
N LYS A 36 -13.48 2.22 12.60
CA LYS A 36 -12.20 1.50 12.58
C LYS A 36 -11.05 2.51 12.46
N LYS A 37 -10.00 2.32 13.26
CA LYS A 37 -8.75 3.08 13.16
C LYS A 37 -8.08 2.67 11.84
N LEU A 38 -7.92 3.59 10.90
CA LEU A 38 -7.19 3.34 9.66
C LEU A 38 -5.68 3.50 9.94
N ILE A 39 -4.86 2.58 9.42
CA ILE A 39 -3.40 2.69 9.49
C ILE A 39 -2.96 3.49 8.26
N ASN A 40 -2.80 4.80 8.43
CA ASN A 40 -2.28 5.68 7.39
C ASN A 40 -0.80 5.41 7.11
N LEU A 41 -0.29 5.95 6.00
CA LEU A 41 1.15 5.93 5.75
C LEU A 41 1.90 6.78 6.77
N GLY A 42 2.94 6.20 7.35
CA GLY A 42 3.96 6.94 8.07
C GLY A 42 4.81 7.65 7.04
N VAL A 43 4.80 8.99 7.05
CA VAL A 43 5.59 9.79 6.13
C VAL A 43 6.49 10.73 6.92
N GLN A 44 7.77 10.68 6.60
CA GLN A 44 8.74 11.67 7.07
C GLN A 44 9.39 12.35 5.88
N ASN A 45 9.32 13.67 5.88
CA ASN A 45 9.93 14.53 4.88
C ASN A 45 11.16 15.21 5.49
N VAL A 46 12.32 15.10 4.85
CA VAL A 46 13.58 15.71 5.29
C VAL A 46 14.11 16.63 4.21
N CYS A 47 14.14 17.93 4.48
CA CYS A 47 14.64 18.95 3.57
C CYS A 47 16.16 19.09 3.71
N PHE A 48 16.94 18.59 2.73
CA PHE A 48 18.41 18.54 2.84
C PHE A 48 19.09 19.91 2.88
N PHE A 49 18.58 20.86 2.10
CA PHE A 49 19.19 22.18 1.95
C PHE A 49 18.49 23.26 2.79
N GLY A 50 17.72 22.82 3.79
CA GLY A 50 16.98 23.69 4.69
C GLY A 50 15.73 24.32 4.08
N PRO A 51 14.99 25.09 4.90
CA PRO A 51 13.64 25.60 4.56
C PRO A 51 13.63 26.57 3.38
N THR A 52 14.80 27.01 2.92
CA THR A 52 14.92 27.96 1.80
C THR A 52 15.74 27.44 0.63
N GLY A 53 16.25 26.21 0.67
CA GLY A 53 17.13 25.67 -0.36
C GLY A 53 18.42 26.49 -0.53
N ILE A 54 19.15 26.19 -1.60
CA ILE A 54 20.42 26.85 -1.94
C ILE A 54 20.34 27.56 -3.29
N PRO A 55 20.91 28.78 -3.42
CA PRO A 55 21.11 29.40 -4.71
C PRO A 55 22.21 28.66 -5.47
N VAL A 56 21.95 28.30 -6.72
CA VAL A 56 22.98 27.81 -7.63
C VAL A 56 23.63 29.04 -8.26
N LEU A 57 24.93 29.19 -7.97
CA LEU A 57 25.77 30.37 -8.15
C LEU A 57 25.63 31.41 -7.02
N PRO A 58 26.76 32.04 -6.61
CA PRO A 58 26.73 33.06 -5.58
C PRO A 58 25.96 34.31 -6.03
N PRO A 59 25.25 34.99 -5.10
CA PRO A 59 24.62 36.29 -5.38
C PRO A 59 25.65 37.28 -5.94
N PRO A 60 25.26 38.21 -6.84
CA PRO A 60 23.89 38.59 -7.22
C PRO A 60 23.30 37.81 -8.41
N ASN A 61 24.06 36.93 -9.05
CA ASN A 61 23.69 36.28 -10.32
C ASN A 61 23.12 34.87 -10.17
N TYR A 62 22.41 34.57 -9.07
CA TYR A 62 21.86 33.22 -8.93
C TYR A 62 20.84 32.95 -10.03
N VAL A 63 21.04 31.88 -10.78
CA VAL A 63 20.24 31.56 -11.98
C VAL A 63 19.06 30.67 -11.62
N VAL A 64 19.20 29.89 -10.55
CA VAL A 64 18.18 28.94 -10.11
C VAL A 64 18.34 28.72 -8.61
N GLN A 65 17.23 28.49 -7.93
CA GLN A 65 17.22 28.01 -6.56
C GLN A 65 16.95 26.51 -6.58
N PHE A 66 17.74 25.76 -5.83
CA PHE A 66 17.67 24.30 -5.77
C PHE A 66 17.32 23.85 -4.36
N ASN A 67 16.40 22.90 -4.25
CA ASN A 67 16.14 22.21 -3.00
C ASN A 67 15.90 20.71 -3.26
N SER A 68 16.08 19.91 -2.21
CA SER A 68 16.00 18.46 -2.22
C SER A 68 15.35 17.98 -0.94
N TRP A 69 14.46 17.00 -1.10
CA TRP A 69 13.74 16.34 -0.02
C TRP A 69 14.00 14.85 -0.07
N MET A 70 14.33 14.26 1.06
CA MET A 70 14.25 12.82 1.29
C MET A 70 12.90 12.53 1.95
N ILE A 71 12.12 11.66 1.33
CA ILE A 71 10.81 11.25 1.81
C ILE A 71 10.93 9.79 2.21
N ASN A 72 10.82 9.52 3.51
CA ASN A 72 10.72 8.18 4.06
C ASN A 72 9.24 7.83 4.17
N VAL A 73 8.86 6.69 3.62
CA VAL A 73 7.50 6.17 3.67
C VAL A 73 7.55 4.80 4.32
N GLU A 74 6.65 4.58 5.26
CA GLU A 74 6.37 3.28 5.85
C GLU A 74 4.86 3.03 5.87
N GLY A 75 4.49 1.77 5.74
CA GLY A 75 3.10 1.35 5.71
C GLY A 75 2.97 -0.15 5.93
N ARG A 76 1.73 -0.55 6.19
CA ARG A 76 1.32 -1.92 6.42
C ARG A 76 0.08 -2.21 5.59
N ILE A 77 0.06 -3.36 4.92
CA ILE A 77 -1.10 -3.88 4.20
C ILE A 77 -1.68 -5.02 5.03
N ASP A 78 -2.82 -4.78 5.66
CA ASP A 78 -3.49 -5.73 6.56
C ASP A 78 -4.34 -6.76 5.82
N GLY A 79 -4.89 -6.36 4.67
CA GLY A 79 -5.82 -7.17 3.91
C GLY A 79 -5.51 -7.12 2.42
N PHE A 80 -5.52 -8.28 1.80
CA PHE A 80 -5.48 -8.40 0.34
C PHE A 80 -6.66 -9.24 -0.10
N THR A 81 -7.57 -8.64 -0.87
CA THR A 81 -8.74 -9.35 -1.39
C THR A 81 -8.52 -9.67 -2.86
N LEU A 82 -8.59 -10.96 -3.18
CA LEU A 82 -8.65 -11.46 -4.53
C LEU A 82 -10.12 -11.76 -4.87
N LEU A 83 -10.62 -11.10 -5.90
CA LEU A 83 -11.95 -11.33 -6.43
C LEU A 83 -11.84 -12.15 -7.71
N ASP A 84 -12.62 -13.22 -7.79
CA ASP A 84 -12.89 -13.90 -9.04
C ASP A 84 -14.16 -13.31 -9.65
N VAL A 85 -13.99 -12.60 -10.77
CA VAL A 85 -15.06 -11.83 -11.43
C VAL A 85 -15.45 -12.47 -12.77
N ASP A 86 -15.05 -13.72 -12.98
CA ASP A 86 -15.42 -14.48 -14.16
C ASP A 86 -16.90 -14.95 -14.08
N ASN A 87 -17.37 -15.64 -15.14
CA ASN A 87 -18.78 -16.04 -15.26
C ASN A 87 -19.07 -17.44 -14.68
N GLU A 88 -18.12 -18.05 -13.95
CA GLU A 88 -18.23 -19.37 -13.28
C GLU A 88 -18.28 -19.23 -11.75
N VAL A 89 -19.09 -18.29 -11.32
CA VAL A 89 -19.51 -18.06 -9.92
C VAL A 89 -20.27 -19.24 -9.29
N HIS A 90 -20.18 -19.35 -7.96
CA HIS A 90 -20.98 -20.34 -7.23
C HIS A 90 -22.48 -20.02 -7.35
N PRO A 91 -23.34 -20.98 -7.76
CA PRO A 91 -24.76 -20.74 -7.91
C PRO A 91 -25.42 -20.58 -6.53
N ASN A 92 -26.01 -19.42 -6.26
CA ASN A 92 -26.78 -19.14 -5.06
C ASN A 92 -28.29 -19.12 -5.40
N PRO A 93 -29.12 -19.99 -4.81
CA PRO A 93 -30.56 -20.06 -5.15
C PRO A 93 -31.36 -18.78 -4.88
N MET A 94 -30.87 -17.89 -4.03
CA MET A 94 -31.55 -16.66 -3.62
C MET A 94 -31.01 -15.42 -4.35
N PHE A 95 -29.72 -15.42 -4.72
CA PHE A 95 -29.04 -14.28 -5.35
C PHE A 95 -28.55 -14.54 -6.78
N GLY A 96 -28.78 -15.76 -7.30
CA GLY A 96 -28.34 -16.22 -8.61
C GLY A 96 -26.88 -16.67 -8.59
N HIS A 97 -25.96 -15.71 -8.55
CA HIS A 97 -24.55 -15.90 -8.83
C HIS A 97 -23.70 -15.20 -7.77
N GLU A 98 -22.84 -15.93 -7.06
CA GLU A 98 -21.93 -15.38 -6.04
C GLU A 98 -20.47 -15.52 -6.46
N ALA A 99 -19.82 -14.36 -6.65
CA ALA A 99 -18.39 -14.28 -6.90
C ALA A 99 -17.59 -14.92 -5.78
N GLN A 100 -16.54 -15.67 -6.13
CA GLN A 100 -15.64 -16.21 -5.14
C GLN A 100 -14.67 -15.13 -4.67
N VAL A 101 -14.62 -14.91 -3.36
CA VAL A 101 -13.80 -13.87 -2.74
C VAL A 101 -12.81 -14.53 -1.78
N TYR A 102 -11.53 -14.33 -2.04
CA TYR A 102 -10.46 -14.75 -1.15
C TYR A 102 -9.87 -13.53 -0.47
N LYS A 103 -10.18 -13.34 0.81
CA LYS A 103 -9.58 -12.29 1.63
C LYS A 103 -8.45 -12.87 2.47
N ARG A 104 -7.24 -12.40 2.20
CA ARG A 104 -6.04 -12.70 2.98
C ARG A 104 -6.07 -11.79 4.24
N ILE A 105 -6.49 -12.33 5.40
CA ILE A 105 -6.45 -11.69 6.74
C ILE A 105 -5.48 -12.39 7.70
N ASN A 106 -4.86 -11.66 8.64
CA ASN A 106 -3.88 -12.21 9.58
C ASN A 106 -4.41 -13.47 10.30
N ASP A 107 -3.91 -14.64 9.90
CA ASP A 107 -4.43 -15.94 10.35
C ASP A 107 -3.43 -17.08 10.10
N VAL A 108 -3.58 -18.16 10.85
CA VAL A 108 -2.87 -19.42 10.61
C VAL A 108 -3.68 -20.24 9.63
N ILE A 109 -3.04 -20.67 8.55
CA ILE A 109 -3.69 -21.48 7.53
C ILE A 109 -3.41 -22.95 7.82
N GLU A 110 -4.48 -23.68 8.11
CA GLU A 110 -4.49 -25.12 8.39
C GLU A 110 -5.15 -25.85 7.23
N ASP A 111 -4.65 -27.05 6.89
CA ASP A 111 -5.26 -27.93 5.89
C ASP A 111 -6.26 -28.89 6.56
N PRO A 112 -7.58 -28.70 6.37
CA PRO A 112 -8.58 -29.58 6.97
C PRO A 112 -8.54 -31.01 6.42
N SER A 113 -7.92 -31.21 5.25
CA SER A 113 -7.77 -32.52 4.61
C SER A 113 -6.56 -33.31 5.10
N SER A 114 -5.62 -32.63 5.79
CA SER A 114 -4.39 -33.21 6.35
C SER A 114 -4.35 -33.05 7.88
N ASP A 115 -5.42 -33.46 8.57
CA ASP A 115 -5.51 -33.43 10.05
C ASP A 115 -5.18 -32.05 10.67
N TYR A 116 -5.63 -30.97 10.01
CA TYR A 116 -5.37 -29.58 10.43
C TYR A 116 -3.87 -29.23 10.52
N GLU A 117 -3.04 -29.85 9.68
CA GLU A 117 -1.64 -29.47 9.57
C GLU A 117 -1.49 -28.00 9.14
N ILE A 118 -0.61 -27.28 9.82
CA ILE A 118 -0.33 -25.87 9.52
C ILE A 118 0.47 -25.79 8.22
N ILE A 119 -0.16 -25.29 7.15
CA ILE A 119 0.47 -25.12 5.83
C ILE A 119 1.05 -23.73 5.62
N GLY A 120 0.69 -22.76 6.46
CA GLY A 120 1.25 -21.43 6.37
C GLY A 120 0.70 -20.45 7.39
N LYS A 121 1.24 -19.24 7.34
CA LYS A 121 0.71 -18.09 8.07
C LYS A 121 0.49 -16.98 7.08
N ASN A 122 -0.70 -16.41 7.15
CA ASN A 122 -0.92 -15.12 6.57
C ASN A 122 -0.60 -14.05 7.62
N ILE A 123 0.42 -13.25 7.35
CA ILE A 123 0.77 -12.07 8.14
C ILE A 123 0.62 -10.82 7.28
N PRO A 124 0.35 -9.64 7.89
CA PRO A 124 0.36 -8.36 7.19
C PRO A 124 1.67 -8.11 6.43
N ILE A 125 1.59 -7.33 5.36
CA ILE A 125 2.76 -6.97 4.55
C ILE A 125 3.23 -5.59 4.98
N ASP A 126 4.37 -5.55 5.65
CA ASP A 126 5.04 -4.32 6.05
C ASP A 126 6.00 -3.86 4.94
N PHE A 127 5.99 -2.56 4.64
CA PHE A 127 6.91 -1.97 3.69
C PHE A 127 7.51 -0.67 4.19
N LYS A 128 8.76 -0.44 3.78
CA LYS A 128 9.49 0.78 4.05
C LYS A 128 10.36 1.11 2.84
N PHE A 129 10.22 2.33 2.33
CA PHE A 129 11.07 2.81 1.26
C PHE A 129 11.40 4.28 1.44
N THR A 130 12.51 4.68 0.83
CA THR A 130 12.96 6.06 0.82
C THR A 130 13.01 6.53 -0.62
N THR A 131 12.35 7.67 -0.88
CA THR A 131 12.39 8.34 -2.17
C THR A 131 12.95 9.76 -2.03
N GLY A 132 13.32 10.35 -3.15
CA GLY A 132 13.90 11.69 -3.20
C GLY A 132 13.17 12.56 -4.21
N THR A 133 12.91 13.81 -3.84
CA THR A 133 12.39 14.83 -4.75
C THR A 133 13.38 15.97 -4.86
N PHE A 134 13.63 16.43 -6.09
CA PHE A 134 14.55 17.52 -6.37
C PHE A 134 13.81 18.58 -7.17
N ILE A 135 13.88 19.84 -6.75
CA ILE A 135 13.21 20.94 -7.44
C ILE A 135 14.22 22.06 -7.67
N ALA A 136 14.20 22.58 -8.89
CA ALA A 136 14.96 23.74 -9.29
C ALA A 136 13.99 24.78 -9.89
N VAL A 137 13.93 25.99 -9.32
CA VAL A 137 13.08 27.07 -9.88
C VAL A 137 13.88 28.33 -10.19
N PRO A 138 13.45 29.12 -11.20
CA PRO A 138 14.08 30.39 -11.52
C PRO A 138 14.04 31.38 -10.35
N PRO A 139 14.81 32.48 -10.44
CA PRO A 139 14.84 33.53 -9.42
C PRO A 139 13.49 34.26 -9.38
N THR A 140 12.58 33.81 -8.50
CA THR A 140 11.22 34.38 -8.39
C THR A 140 11.03 35.19 -7.10
N GLY A 141 12.13 35.50 -6.40
CA GLY A 141 12.14 36.31 -5.17
C GLY A 141 11.58 35.63 -3.93
N LYS A 142 11.02 34.42 -4.05
CA LYS A 142 10.56 33.59 -2.92
C LYS A 142 11.43 32.34 -2.79
N PRO A 143 11.91 32.01 -1.59
CA PRO A 143 12.67 30.80 -1.39
C PRO A 143 11.82 29.54 -1.63
N ILE A 144 12.42 28.51 -2.21
CA ILE A 144 11.83 27.17 -2.28
C ILE A 144 12.27 26.38 -1.05
N GLY A 145 11.31 25.98 -0.25
CA GLY A 145 11.51 25.02 0.81
C GLY A 145 10.32 25.00 1.73
N ASP A 146 10.49 24.30 2.83
CA ASP A 146 9.42 24.13 3.79
C ASP A 146 9.11 25.44 4.54
N ARG A 147 7.81 25.76 4.64
CA ARG A 147 7.30 26.98 5.27
C ARG A 147 7.14 26.85 6.77
N LEU A 148 7.12 25.63 7.31
CA LEU A 148 6.98 25.39 8.75
C LEU A 148 8.31 25.52 9.51
N GLY A 149 9.42 25.76 8.81
CA GLY A 149 10.71 26.14 9.40
C GLY A 149 11.52 24.98 9.97
N GLY A 150 11.06 23.74 9.78
CA GLY A 150 11.78 22.53 10.13
C GLY A 150 12.67 22.02 9.00
N PHE A 151 13.68 21.23 9.34
CA PHE A 151 14.39 20.38 8.38
C PHE A 151 13.69 19.02 8.20
N THR A 152 12.85 18.65 9.17
CA THR A 152 12.17 17.36 9.21
C THR A 152 10.72 17.58 9.61
N GLU A 153 9.83 17.08 8.78
CA GLU A 153 8.39 17.00 9.04
C GLU A 153 8.03 15.51 9.10
N THR A 154 7.13 15.15 9.99
CA THR A 154 6.81 13.74 10.25
C THR A 154 5.31 13.64 10.53
N SER A 155 4.63 12.69 9.88
CA SER A 155 3.23 12.38 10.18
C SER A 155 3.14 11.71 11.55
N SER A 156 1.95 11.73 12.16
CA SER A 156 1.70 11.12 13.47
C SER A 156 2.04 9.63 13.54
N ASP A 157 1.96 8.93 12.42
CA ASP A 157 2.06 7.47 12.36
C ASP A 157 3.48 6.98 12.02
N PHE A 158 4.37 7.86 11.56
CA PHE A 158 5.75 7.50 11.26
C PHE A 158 6.52 7.14 12.53
N GLY A 159 7.17 5.98 12.52
CA GLY A 159 7.82 5.32 13.65
C GLY A 159 6.91 4.33 14.38
N ASN A 160 5.59 4.41 14.22
CA ASN A 160 4.63 3.64 15.03
C ASN A 160 4.04 2.43 14.29
N ILE A 161 4.05 2.42 12.96
CA ILE A 161 3.35 1.40 12.14
C ILE A 161 4.05 0.03 12.19
N LEU A 162 5.38 0.03 12.23
CA LEU A 162 6.19 -1.19 12.16
C LEU A 162 6.52 -1.80 13.53
N GLU A 163 6.13 -1.13 14.62
CA GLU A 163 6.37 -1.59 16.00
C GLU A 163 5.19 -2.38 16.59
N GLU A 164 4.03 -2.40 15.93
CA GLU A 164 2.85 -3.22 16.28
C GLU A 164 2.93 -4.65 15.71
#